data_AF-A0A3D8SBU5-F1
#
_entry.id   AF-A0A3D8SBU5-F1
#
_cell.length_a   1.000
_cell.length_b   1.000
_cell.length_c   1.000
_cell.angle_alpha   90.00
_cell.angle_beta   90.00
_cell.angle_gamma   90.00
#
_symmetry.space_group_name_H-M   'P 1'
#
loop_
_entity.id
_entity.type
_entity.pdbx_description
1 polymer ?
#
loop_
_entity_poly.entity_id
_entity_poly.type
_entity_poly.pdbx_seq_one_letter_code
_entity_poly.pdbx_strand_id
1 'polypeptide(L)'
;MAGGHRMVARRARDAGRRAIQSAESKAAHQARLAELPPRTQAAQLPRREHGKTIYVYNHLQTNQVVYSLSEAMKNNASLKQIPFNGKKTVPAALRKDHWIPLCKVEFPALPPAPVEHKRKQKASAQAQAPHSSPINTMGLQAFQKLREYKTRHELEWDPEVLGKDPETGYFLSKKVRQRKICDQKANAVADLAAVLREVSEGKEGLGEVVVEWSDVLDAEYAGEWSENVVHDTLEYAKNNRKYVIRRRFPVDEEGNELEADSEEIEALSKKIEA
;
A
#
# COMPACT_ATOMS: atom_id res chain seq x y z
N MET A 1 -44.85 47.24 20.26
CA MET A 1 -43.52 47.12 19.61
C MET A 1 -42.40 46.97 20.65
N ALA A 2 -42.29 45.85 21.38
CA ALA A 2 -41.25 45.70 22.43
C ALA A 2 -40.71 44.26 22.61
N GLY A 3 -40.82 43.40 21.58
CA GLY A 3 -40.38 41.99 21.64
C GLY A 3 -39.04 41.68 20.97
N GLY A 4 -38.59 42.52 20.01
CA GLY A 4 -37.41 42.22 19.18
C GLY A 4 -36.05 42.46 19.85
N HIS A 5 -35.93 43.46 20.72
CA HIS A 5 -34.64 43.86 21.30
C HIS A 5 -34.08 42.89 22.36
N ARG A 6 -34.91 42.10 23.04
CA ARG A 6 -34.43 41.13 24.05
C ARG A 6 -33.79 39.87 23.43
N MET A 7 -34.10 39.53 22.18
CA MET A 7 -33.58 38.32 21.52
C MET A 7 -32.17 38.53 20.92
N VAL A 8 -31.89 39.72 20.38
CA VAL A 8 -30.57 40.07 19.81
C VAL A 8 -29.50 40.16 20.89
N ALA A 9 -29.85 40.71 22.07
CA ALA A 9 -28.96 40.82 23.21
C ALA A 9 -28.63 39.48 23.92
N ARG A 10 -29.46 38.43 23.73
CA ARG A 10 -29.15 37.06 24.17
C ARG A 10 -28.20 36.36 23.19
N ARG A 11 -28.44 36.47 21.88
CA ARG A 11 -27.55 35.90 20.84
C ARG A 11 -26.13 36.48 20.89
N ALA A 12 -25.98 37.78 21.15
CA ALA A 12 -24.65 38.40 21.29
C ALA A 12 -23.88 37.88 22.51
N ARG A 13 -24.57 37.65 23.64
CA ARG A 13 -23.96 37.07 24.85
C ARG A 13 -23.59 35.59 24.68
N ASP A 14 -24.42 34.81 23.99
CA ASP A 14 -24.11 33.41 23.69
C ASP A 14 -22.96 33.27 22.68
N ALA A 15 -22.85 34.19 21.72
CA ALA A 15 -21.71 34.26 20.79
C ALA A 15 -20.40 34.60 21.51
N GLY A 16 -20.43 35.58 22.43
CA GLY A 16 -19.27 35.91 23.27
C GLY A 16 -18.84 34.73 24.15
N ARG A 17 -19.80 34.02 24.76
CA ARG A 17 -19.52 32.84 25.60
C ARG A 17 -18.90 31.69 24.81
N ARG A 18 -19.36 31.44 23.58
CA ARG A 18 -18.78 30.43 22.67
C ARG A 18 -17.39 30.80 22.19
N ALA A 19 -17.13 32.09 21.95
CA ALA A 19 -15.80 32.57 21.57
C ALA A 19 -14.79 32.39 22.72
N ILE A 20 -15.20 32.66 23.96
CA ILE A 20 -14.38 32.45 25.16
C ILE A 20 -14.12 30.95 25.39
N GLN A 21 -15.13 30.09 25.31
CA GLN A 21 -14.94 28.62 25.42
C GLN A 21 -14.06 28.05 24.30
N SER A 22 -14.12 28.62 23.10
CA SER A 22 -13.24 28.28 21.96
C SER A 22 -11.80 28.72 22.21
N ALA A 23 -11.60 29.91 22.78
CA ALA A 23 -10.27 30.40 23.15
C ALA A 23 -9.66 29.60 24.30
N GLU A 24 -10.45 29.28 25.33
CA GLU A 24 -10.04 28.46 26.47
C GLU A 24 -9.70 27.03 26.04
N SER A 25 -10.49 26.41 25.17
CA SER A 25 -10.18 25.08 24.62
C SER A 25 -8.93 25.07 23.74
N LYS A 26 -8.69 26.14 22.97
CA LYS A 26 -7.43 26.31 22.21
C LYS A 26 -6.24 26.51 23.13
N ALA A 27 -6.36 27.34 24.15
CA ALA A 27 -5.31 27.58 25.13
C ALA A 27 -5.01 26.31 25.94
N ALA A 28 -6.03 25.55 26.35
CA ALA A 28 -5.87 24.26 27.02
C ALA A 28 -5.22 23.20 26.10
N HIS A 29 -5.55 23.18 24.81
CA HIS A 29 -4.89 22.31 23.84
C HIS A 29 -3.40 22.69 23.65
N GLN A 30 -3.11 24.00 23.62
CA GLN A 30 -1.77 24.53 23.45
C GLN A 30 -0.90 24.33 24.70
N ALA A 31 -1.48 24.47 25.91
CA ALA A 31 -0.84 24.13 27.17
C ALA A 31 -0.58 22.62 27.29
N ARG A 32 -1.55 21.78 26.90
CA ARG A 32 -1.36 20.32 26.87
C ARG A 32 -0.30 19.87 25.87
N LEU A 33 -0.13 20.59 24.75
CA LEU A 33 0.97 20.36 23.80
C LEU A 33 2.33 20.79 24.37
N ALA A 34 2.36 21.82 25.23
CA ALA A 34 3.57 22.31 25.88
C ALA A 34 4.01 21.44 27.08
N GLU A 35 3.07 20.78 27.75
CA GLU A 35 3.32 19.85 28.87
C GLU A 35 3.74 18.44 28.43
N LEU A 36 3.72 18.14 27.13
CA LEU A 36 4.29 16.89 26.62
C LEU A 36 5.80 16.88 26.90
N PRO A 37 6.36 15.74 27.37
CA PRO A 37 7.80 15.63 27.61
C PRO A 37 8.58 16.09 26.37
N PRO A 38 9.74 16.76 26.53
CA PRO A 38 10.54 17.24 25.41
C PRO A 38 10.83 16.05 24.53
N ARG A 39 10.19 16.04 23.35
CA ARG A 39 10.17 14.95 22.37
C ARG A 39 11.50 14.21 22.41
N THR A 40 11.59 13.15 23.23
CA THR A 40 12.79 12.33 23.37
C THR A 40 13.12 11.96 21.96
N GLN A 41 14.24 12.52 21.46
CA GLN A 41 14.55 12.69 20.04
C GLN A 41 13.89 11.57 19.28
N ALA A 42 12.74 11.87 18.66
CA ALA A 42 11.90 10.85 18.05
C ALA A 42 12.86 10.00 17.25
N ALA A 43 13.11 8.76 17.71
CA ALA A 43 14.03 7.85 17.05
C ALA A 43 13.57 7.91 15.61
N GLN A 44 14.37 8.56 14.76
CA GLN A 44 13.90 8.97 13.46
C GLN A 44 13.52 7.65 12.82
N LEU A 45 12.21 7.39 12.67
CA LEU A 45 11.75 6.16 12.04
C LEU A 45 12.61 6.03 10.78
N PRO A 46 13.25 4.86 10.56
CA PRO A 46 14.24 4.72 9.51
C PRO A 46 13.69 5.39 8.25
N ARG A 47 14.47 6.31 7.66
CA ARG A 47 14.02 7.09 6.49
C ARG A 47 13.45 6.09 5.51
N ARG A 48 12.16 6.25 5.19
CA ARG A 48 11.42 5.27 4.40
C ARG A 48 12.17 5.03 3.09
N GLU A 49 12.69 3.82 2.93
CA GLU A 49 13.39 3.40 1.71
C GLU A 49 12.36 3.24 0.60
N HIS A 50 12.06 4.35 -0.09
CA HIS A 50 11.13 4.35 -1.20
C HIS A 50 11.74 3.60 -2.38
N GLY A 51 10.99 2.63 -2.93
CA GLY A 51 11.43 1.85 -4.09
C GLY A 51 12.13 0.53 -3.76
N LYS A 52 12.31 0.15 -2.48
CA LYS A 52 12.69 -1.23 -2.13
C LYS A 52 11.54 -2.21 -2.35
N THR A 53 10.34 -1.80 -1.94
CA THR A 53 9.14 -2.63 -2.02
C THR A 53 8.02 -1.88 -2.72
N ILE A 54 7.29 -2.57 -3.59
CA ILE A 54 6.03 -2.11 -4.18
C ILE A 54 4.91 -2.98 -3.63
N TYR A 55 3.84 -2.34 -3.16
CA TYR A 55 2.62 -2.99 -2.72
C TYR A 55 1.54 -2.78 -3.77
N VAL A 56 0.91 -3.86 -4.19
CA VAL A 56 -0.20 -3.86 -5.13
C VAL A 56 -1.46 -4.27 -4.38
N TYR A 57 -2.52 -3.49 -4.54
CA TYR A 57 -3.81 -3.73 -3.90
C TYR A 57 -4.90 -3.85 -4.95
N ASN A 58 -5.83 -4.77 -4.77
CA ASN A 58 -7.02 -4.88 -5.60
C ASN A 58 -8.30 -4.66 -4.78
N HIS A 59 -9.33 -4.17 -5.46
CA HIS A 59 -10.67 -4.04 -4.89
C HIS A 59 -11.44 -5.35 -5.05
N LEU A 60 -11.93 -5.93 -3.95
CA LEU A 60 -12.53 -7.27 -3.91
C LEU A 60 -13.67 -7.51 -4.91
N GLN A 61 -14.50 -6.50 -5.19
CA GLN A 61 -15.69 -6.65 -6.06
C GLN A 61 -15.51 -6.13 -7.50
N THR A 62 -14.56 -5.22 -7.72
CA THR A 62 -14.45 -4.50 -9.00
C THR A 62 -13.12 -4.74 -9.68
N ASN A 63 -12.20 -5.46 -9.01
CA ASN A 63 -10.87 -5.78 -9.50
C ASN A 63 -10.06 -4.56 -9.98
N GLN A 64 -10.41 -3.38 -9.47
CA GLN A 64 -9.60 -2.19 -9.67
C GLN A 64 -8.30 -2.35 -8.89
N VAL A 65 -7.19 -1.95 -9.49
CA VAL A 65 -5.85 -2.11 -8.90
C VAL A 65 -5.25 -0.76 -8.54
N VAL A 66 -4.52 -0.71 -7.42
CA VAL A 66 -3.81 0.47 -6.93
C VAL A 66 -2.40 0.06 -6.49
N TYR A 67 -1.42 0.87 -6.87
CA TYR A 67 -0.02 0.68 -6.50
C TYR A 67 0.40 1.61 -5.35
N SER A 68 1.26 1.15 -4.46
CA SER A 68 1.80 1.95 -3.35
C SER A 68 3.25 1.60 -3.04
N LEU A 69 4.08 2.60 -2.74
CA LEU A 69 5.46 2.41 -2.26
C LEU A 69 5.53 2.19 -0.73
N SER A 70 4.40 2.29 -0.04
CA SER A 70 4.30 2.02 1.39
C SER A 70 3.23 0.99 1.66
N GLU A 71 3.50 0.11 2.62
CA GLU A 71 2.53 -0.88 3.09
C GLU A 71 1.22 -0.21 3.50
N ALA A 72 1.30 0.85 4.31
CA ALA A 72 0.13 1.68 4.59
C ALA A 72 -0.36 2.40 3.31
N MET A 73 -1.53 1.98 2.81
CA MET A 73 -2.19 2.61 1.67
C MET A 73 -2.61 4.06 1.99
N LYS A 74 -2.14 5.02 1.19
CA LYS A 74 -2.44 6.44 1.38
C LYS A 74 -3.67 6.83 0.57
N ASN A 75 -4.79 7.10 1.26
CA ASN A 75 -6.08 7.41 0.64
C ASN A 75 -6.00 8.40 -0.53
N ASN A 76 -5.40 9.59 -0.32
CA ASN A 76 -5.34 10.64 -1.36
C ASN A 76 -4.46 10.28 -2.56
N ALA A 77 -3.40 9.48 -2.37
CA ALA A 77 -2.51 9.09 -3.45
C ALA A 77 -3.12 7.94 -4.27
N SER A 78 -3.78 7.02 -3.57
CA SER A 78 -4.42 5.85 -4.15
C SER A 78 -5.70 6.22 -4.92
N LEU A 79 -6.55 7.13 -4.42
CA LEU A 79 -7.74 7.59 -5.14
C LEU A 79 -7.41 8.27 -6.47
N LYS A 80 -6.27 8.97 -6.57
CA LYS A 80 -5.81 9.61 -7.82
C LYS A 80 -5.46 8.61 -8.92
N GLN A 81 -5.24 7.34 -8.57
CA GLN A 81 -4.95 6.30 -9.55
C GLN A 81 -6.23 5.76 -10.20
N ILE A 82 -7.41 6.02 -9.63
CA ILE A 82 -8.66 5.46 -10.13
C ILE A 82 -9.34 6.49 -11.05
N PRO A 83 -9.39 6.28 -12.37
CA PRO A 83 -10.07 7.19 -13.28
C PRO A 83 -11.60 7.08 -13.16
N PHE A 84 -12.28 8.12 -13.62
CA PHE A 84 -13.74 8.12 -13.69
C PHE A 84 -14.23 7.35 -14.91
N ASN A 85 -14.60 6.08 -14.70
CA ASN A 85 -15.13 5.22 -15.76
C ASN A 85 -16.67 5.18 -15.80
N GLY A 86 -17.34 5.98 -14.96
CA GLY A 86 -18.80 6.08 -14.89
C GLY A 86 -19.34 6.26 -13.48
N LYS A 87 -20.67 6.33 -13.34
CA LYS A 87 -21.31 6.53 -12.02
C LYS A 87 -21.00 5.35 -11.10
N LYS A 88 -20.62 5.66 -9.85
CA LYS A 88 -20.26 4.68 -8.80
C LYS A 88 -19.01 3.83 -9.10
N THR A 89 -18.15 4.25 -10.04
CA THR A 89 -16.85 3.58 -10.27
C THR A 89 -15.82 4.00 -9.24
N VAL A 90 -15.71 5.30 -9.00
CA VAL A 90 -14.78 5.89 -8.05
C VAL A 90 -15.42 5.94 -6.65
N PRO A 91 -14.83 5.30 -5.63
CA PRO A 91 -15.31 5.40 -4.26
C PRO A 91 -15.00 6.79 -3.68
N ALA A 92 -15.84 7.26 -2.76
CA ALA A 92 -15.59 8.54 -2.07
C ALA A 92 -14.35 8.48 -1.14
N ALA A 93 -14.08 7.31 -0.57
CA ALA A 93 -12.92 7.02 0.24
C ALA A 93 -12.55 5.53 0.13
N LEU A 94 -11.27 5.20 0.28
CA LEU A 94 -10.81 3.82 0.30
C LEU A 94 -11.14 3.20 1.66
N ARG A 95 -11.93 2.13 1.63
CA ARG A 95 -12.34 1.39 2.82
C ARG A 95 -11.48 0.14 2.98
N LYS A 96 -10.97 -0.11 4.19
CA LYS A 96 -9.95 -1.15 4.45
C LYS A 96 -10.43 -2.58 4.18
N ASP A 97 -11.73 -2.80 4.24
CA ASP A 97 -12.42 -4.08 3.98
C ASP A 97 -12.60 -4.36 2.49
N HIS A 98 -12.63 -3.32 1.66
CA HIS A 98 -12.84 -3.44 0.23
C HIS A 98 -11.55 -3.67 -0.57
N TRP A 99 -10.42 -3.29 0.01
CA TRP A 99 -9.12 -3.32 -0.63
C TRP A 99 -8.22 -4.32 0.08
N ILE A 100 -7.81 -5.34 -0.66
CA ILE A 100 -6.94 -6.41 -0.15
C ILE A 100 -5.59 -6.34 -0.88
N PRO A 101 -4.50 -6.78 -0.26
CA PRO A 101 -3.22 -6.88 -0.96
C PRO A 101 -3.33 -7.95 -2.05
N LEU A 102 -2.93 -7.61 -3.26
CA LEU A 102 -2.80 -8.54 -4.39
C LEU A 102 -1.43 -9.20 -4.35
N CYS A 103 -0.38 -8.38 -4.32
CA CYS A 103 0.99 -8.86 -4.17
C CYS A 103 1.90 -7.78 -3.57
N LYS A 104 3.02 -8.23 -3.00
CA LYS A 104 4.15 -7.42 -2.58
C LYS A 104 5.34 -7.81 -3.45
N VAL A 105 5.99 -6.81 -4.02
CA VAL A 105 7.17 -6.98 -4.87
C VAL A 105 8.35 -6.41 -4.11
N GLU A 106 9.35 -7.23 -3.82
CA GLU A 106 10.58 -6.84 -3.15
C GLU A 106 11.74 -6.90 -4.14
N PHE A 107 12.38 -5.75 -4.34
CA PHE A 107 13.55 -5.64 -5.18
C PHE A 107 14.80 -5.94 -4.35
N PRO A 108 15.80 -6.61 -4.94
CA PRO A 108 17.08 -6.83 -4.27
C PRO A 108 17.69 -5.47 -3.92
N ALA A 109 18.19 -5.33 -2.71
CA ALA A 109 19.02 -4.18 -2.38
C ALA A 109 20.29 -4.28 -3.24
N LEU A 110 20.55 -3.26 -4.07
CA LEU A 110 21.83 -3.24 -4.80
C LEU A 110 22.95 -3.35 -3.77
N PRO A 111 23.92 -4.29 -3.95
CA PRO A 111 25.12 -4.26 -3.13
C PRO A 111 25.73 -2.86 -3.25
N PRO A 112 26.25 -2.28 -2.16
CA PRO A 112 26.84 -0.96 -2.22
C PRO A 112 27.90 -0.97 -3.32
N ALA A 113 27.76 -0.06 -4.28
CA ALA A 113 28.69 0.05 -5.40
C ALA A 113 30.13 -0.01 -4.85
N PRO A 114 31.06 -0.72 -5.53
CA PRO A 114 32.45 -0.69 -5.13
C PRO A 114 32.85 0.78 -5.01
N VAL A 115 33.27 1.19 -3.82
CA VAL A 115 33.64 2.59 -3.56
C VAL A 115 34.89 2.85 -4.39
N GLU A 116 34.71 3.30 -5.63
CA GLU A 116 35.80 3.61 -6.52
C GLU A 116 36.49 4.85 -5.98
N HIS A 117 37.59 4.63 -5.25
CA HIS A 117 38.38 5.68 -4.62
C HIS A 117 39.05 6.54 -5.71
N LYS A 118 38.32 7.48 -6.31
CA LYS A 118 38.93 8.57 -7.08
C LYS A 118 39.68 9.49 -6.12
N ARG A 119 40.90 9.08 -5.81
CA ARG A 119 41.90 9.81 -5.04
C ARG A 119 42.40 10.98 -5.89
N LYS A 120 42.04 12.22 -5.49
CA LYS A 120 42.85 13.46 -5.50
C LYS A 120 41.99 14.64 -5.00
N GLN A 121 42.05 14.95 -3.69
CA GLN A 121 42.81 16.07 -3.10
C GLN A 121 42.28 17.49 -3.43
N LYS A 122 41.47 18.10 -2.54
CA LYS A 122 41.91 19.13 -1.55
C LYS A 122 40.72 19.86 -0.86
N ALA A 123 40.96 20.14 0.43
CA ALA A 123 40.46 21.28 1.23
C ALA A 123 38.99 21.32 1.72
N SER A 124 38.80 20.77 2.93
CA SER A 124 38.16 21.41 4.09
C SER A 124 36.99 22.39 3.88
N ALA A 125 35.77 21.88 3.99
CA ALA A 125 34.65 22.55 4.65
C ALA A 125 33.52 21.51 4.88
N GLN A 126 33.24 21.19 6.15
CA GLN A 126 31.99 20.63 6.68
C GLN A 126 31.17 19.73 5.72
N ALA A 127 31.72 18.59 5.32
CA ALA A 127 31.00 17.60 4.52
C ALA A 127 29.99 16.86 5.40
N GLN A 128 28.74 17.33 5.37
CA GLN A 128 27.58 16.48 5.63
C GLN A 128 27.75 15.23 4.77
N ALA A 129 27.80 14.04 5.40
CA ALA A 129 27.91 12.77 4.70
C ALA A 129 26.90 12.71 3.54
N PRO A 130 27.18 12.10 2.38
CA PRO A 130 26.21 12.04 1.29
C PRO A 130 24.95 11.30 1.75
N HIS A 131 23.89 12.04 2.08
CA HIS A 131 22.64 11.55 2.68
C HIS A 131 21.72 10.81 1.69
N SER A 132 22.24 10.36 0.57
CA SER A 132 21.53 9.51 -0.38
C SER A 132 22.15 8.12 -0.34
N SER A 133 21.68 7.28 0.60
CA SER A 133 21.72 5.82 0.37
C SER A 133 21.25 5.57 -1.06
N PRO A 134 21.84 4.63 -1.81
CA PRO A 134 21.43 4.35 -3.18
C PRO A 134 19.93 4.06 -3.16
N ILE A 135 19.15 5.04 -3.61
CA ILE A 135 17.71 4.86 -3.81
C ILE A 135 17.62 3.71 -4.81
N ASN A 136 16.85 2.67 -4.52
CA ASN A 136 16.60 1.60 -5.47
C ASN A 136 15.89 2.20 -6.70
N THR A 137 16.69 2.64 -7.68
CA THR A 137 16.22 3.29 -8.89
C THR A 137 15.29 2.36 -9.67
N MET A 138 15.53 1.06 -9.57
CA MET A 138 14.76 0.00 -10.22
C MET A 138 13.33 -0.05 -9.73
N GLY A 139 13.09 -0.10 -8.43
CA GLY A 139 11.71 -0.15 -7.92
C GLY A 139 10.94 1.16 -8.16
N LEU A 140 11.62 2.32 -8.18
CA LEU A 140 10.97 3.57 -8.59
C LEU A 140 10.65 3.61 -10.09
N GLN A 141 11.55 3.14 -10.95
CA GLN A 141 11.33 3.01 -12.39
C GLN A 141 10.19 2.03 -12.69
N ALA A 142 10.21 0.84 -12.05
CA ALA A 142 9.15 -0.15 -12.15
C ALA A 142 7.80 0.44 -11.72
N PHE A 143 7.76 1.15 -10.59
CA PHE A 143 6.55 1.80 -10.10
C PHE A 143 6.01 2.88 -11.06
N GLN A 144 6.88 3.64 -11.72
CA GLN A 144 6.47 4.62 -12.73
C GLN A 144 5.85 3.92 -13.94
N LYS A 145 6.52 2.91 -14.49
CA LYS A 145 6.04 2.14 -15.64
C LYS A 145 4.72 1.41 -15.37
N LEU A 146 4.57 0.76 -14.22
CA LEU A 146 3.31 0.12 -13.83
C LEU A 146 2.13 1.09 -13.84
N ARG A 147 2.35 2.34 -13.40
CA ARG A 147 1.30 3.37 -13.42
C ARG A 147 1.00 3.89 -14.82
N GLU A 148 2.01 3.94 -15.70
CA GLU A 148 1.84 4.28 -17.10
C GLU A 148 1.05 3.20 -17.84
N TYR A 149 1.42 1.92 -17.69
CA TYR A 149 0.68 0.80 -18.27
C TYR A 149 -0.76 0.75 -17.82
N LYS A 150 -1.03 0.89 -16.51
CA LYS A 150 -2.39 1.00 -16.00
C LYS A 150 -3.17 2.14 -16.65
N THR A 151 -2.55 3.30 -16.80
CA THR A 151 -3.19 4.46 -17.44
C THR A 151 -3.52 4.17 -18.90
N ARG A 152 -2.63 3.47 -19.62
CA ARG A 152 -2.86 3.01 -20.99
C ARG A 152 -4.01 2.00 -21.06
N HIS A 153 -4.06 0.98 -20.21
CA HIS A 153 -5.15 -0.02 -20.21
C HIS A 153 -6.53 0.57 -19.92
N GLU A 154 -6.60 1.67 -19.18
CA GLU A 154 -7.86 2.34 -18.87
C GLU A 154 -8.31 3.32 -19.96
N LEU A 155 -7.37 3.91 -20.73
CA LEU A 155 -7.66 4.91 -21.75
C LEU A 155 -7.67 4.33 -23.18
N GLU A 156 -6.72 3.46 -23.48
CA GLU A 156 -6.46 2.88 -24.79
C GLU A 156 -6.90 1.42 -24.78
N TRP A 157 -8.22 1.21 -24.85
CA TRP A 157 -8.81 -0.10 -25.05
C TRP A 157 -9.41 -0.21 -26.44
N ASP A 158 -9.29 -1.39 -27.05
CA ASP A 158 -9.89 -1.67 -28.34
C ASP A 158 -11.44 -1.77 -28.22
N PRO A 159 -12.20 -0.91 -28.92
CA PRO A 159 -13.66 -1.00 -28.96
C PRO A 159 -14.21 -2.32 -29.47
N GLU A 160 -13.44 -3.11 -30.21
CA GLU A 160 -13.88 -4.44 -30.63
C GLU A 160 -13.82 -5.44 -29.48
N VAL A 161 -12.74 -5.42 -28.70
CA VAL A 161 -12.52 -6.34 -27.57
C VAL A 161 -13.42 -6.00 -26.37
N LEU A 162 -13.54 -4.72 -26.04
CA LEU A 162 -14.25 -4.26 -24.84
C LEU A 162 -15.60 -3.59 -25.14
N GLY A 163 -15.92 -3.34 -26.41
CA GLY A 163 -17.17 -2.72 -26.82
C GLY A 163 -18.23 -3.70 -27.31
N LYS A 164 -17.88 -4.92 -27.72
CA LYS A 164 -18.81 -5.94 -28.21
C LYS A 164 -18.79 -7.21 -27.35
N ASP A 165 -19.91 -7.92 -27.34
CA ASP A 165 -20.01 -9.25 -26.78
C ASP A 165 -19.41 -10.26 -27.78
N PRO A 166 -18.45 -11.10 -27.39
CA PRO A 166 -17.82 -12.08 -28.29
C PRO A 166 -18.81 -13.06 -28.92
N GLU A 167 -19.85 -13.46 -28.19
CA GLU A 167 -20.79 -14.49 -28.67
C GLU A 167 -21.85 -13.90 -29.59
N THR A 168 -22.34 -12.70 -29.25
CA THR A 168 -23.50 -12.11 -29.96
C THR A 168 -23.11 -11.04 -30.97
N GLY A 169 -21.87 -10.52 -30.91
CA GLY A 169 -21.38 -9.43 -31.75
C GLY A 169 -22.01 -8.06 -31.49
N TYR A 170 -23.00 -7.98 -30.59
CA TYR A 170 -23.67 -6.73 -30.23
C TYR A 170 -22.84 -5.90 -29.27
N PHE A 171 -23.08 -4.59 -29.28
CA PHE A 171 -22.41 -3.69 -28.35
C PHE A 171 -22.81 -3.95 -26.90
N LEU A 172 -21.81 -4.05 -26.04
CA LEU A 172 -22.00 -4.17 -24.60
C LEU A 172 -22.70 -2.93 -24.05
N SER A 173 -23.64 -3.16 -23.14
CA SER A 173 -24.27 -2.09 -22.39
C SER A 173 -23.22 -1.26 -21.65
N LYS A 174 -23.48 0.04 -21.50
CA LYS A 174 -22.57 0.98 -20.82
C LYS A 174 -22.13 0.48 -19.44
N LYS A 175 -23.03 -0.16 -18.69
CA LYS A 175 -22.77 -0.68 -17.35
C LYS A 175 -21.85 -1.91 -17.36
N VAL A 176 -22.01 -2.80 -18.34
CA VAL A 176 -21.14 -3.98 -18.48
C VAL A 176 -19.75 -3.56 -18.95
N ARG A 177 -19.69 -2.68 -19.94
CA ARG A 177 -18.43 -2.09 -20.42
C ARG A 177 -17.67 -1.38 -19.30
N GLN A 178 -18.37 -0.54 -18.53
CA GLN A 178 -17.81 0.13 -17.35
C GLN A 178 -17.19 -0.87 -16.36
N ARG A 179 -17.87 -1.99 -16.10
CA ARG A 179 -17.37 -3.02 -15.19
C ARG A 179 -16.12 -3.69 -15.75
N LYS A 180 -16.10 -4.03 -17.04
CA LYS A 180 -14.92 -4.61 -17.71
C LYS A 180 -13.72 -3.65 -17.69
N ILE A 181 -13.91 -2.35 -17.93
CA ILE A 181 -12.82 -1.36 -17.86
C ILE A 181 -12.31 -1.20 -16.42
N CYS A 182 -13.16 -1.37 -15.41
CA CYS A 182 -12.69 -1.36 -14.01
C CYS A 182 -11.91 -2.61 -13.60
N ASP A 183 -12.13 -3.73 -14.29
CA ASP A 183 -11.47 -5.01 -14.01
C ASP A 183 -10.06 -4.99 -14.61
N GLN A 184 -9.09 -4.61 -13.77
CA GLN A 184 -7.71 -4.41 -14.18
C GLN A 184 -6.76 -5.38 -13.47
N LYS A 185 -7.28 -6.42 -12.79
CA LYS A 185 -6.47 -7.38 -12.02
C LYS A 185 -5.52 -8.17 -12.92
N ALA A 186 -6.05 -8.81 -13.96
CA ALA A 186 -5.26 -9.60 -14.91
C ALA A 186 -4.23 -8.72 -15.65
N ASN A 187 -4.67 -7.54 -16.11
CA ASN A 187 -3.79 -6.58 -16.78
C ASN A 187 -2.64 -6.15 -15.86
N ALA A 188 -2.91 -5.85 -14.59
CA ALA A 188 -1.88 -5.46 -13.64
C ALA A 188 -0.84 -6.56 -13.38
N VAL A 189 -1.26 -7.84 -13.37
CA VAL A 189 -0.32 -8.96 -13.25
C VAL A 189 0.54 -9.10 -14.50
N ALA A 190 -0.07 -9.01 -15.69
CA ALA A 190 0.67 -9.04 -16.95
C ALA A 190 1.65 -7.87 -17.07
N ASP A 191 1.23 -6.66 -16.68
CA ASP A 191 2.08 -5.47 -16.63
C ASP A 191 3.23 -5.65 -15.65
N LEU A 192 3.00 -6.31 -14.51
CA LEU A 192 4.05 -6.60 -13.55
C LEU A 192 5.13 -7.50 -14.15
N ALA A 193 4.74 -8.60 -14.79
CA ALA A 193 5.69 -9.47 -15.47
C ALA A 193 6.49 -8.73 -16.55
N ALA A 194 5.81 -7.94 -17.39
CA ALA A 194 6.44 -7.15 -18.45
C ALA A 194 7.43 -6.11 -17.90
N VAL A 195 7.04 -5.38 -16.84
CA VAL A 195 7.89 -4.37 -16.22
C VAL A 195 9.10 -5.00 -15.54
N LEU A 196 8.93 -6.12 -14.83
CA LEU A 196 10.04 -6.80 -14.17
C LEU A 196 11.07 -7.32 -15.18
N ARG A 197 10.60 -7.88 -16.31
CA ARG A 197 11.44 -8.25 -17.43
C ARG A 197 12.23 -7.04 -17.96
N GLU A 198 11.56 -5.95 -18.31
CA GLU A 198 12.21 -4.76 -18.88
C GLU A 198 13.17 -4.07 -17.90
N VAL A 199 12.89 -4.10 -16.60
CA VAL A 199 13.76 -3.51 -15.58
C VAL A 199 15.00 -4.39 -15.33
N SER A 200 14.88 -5.71 -15.53
CA SER A 200 15.98 -6.67 -15.46
C SER A 200 16.85 -6.70 -16.72
N GLU A 201 16.26 -6.42 -17.88
CA GLU A 201 16.95 -6.40 -19.17
C GLU A 201 18.04 -5.31 -19.18
N GLY A 202 19.29 -5.72 -19.45
CA GLY A 202 20.45 -4.83 -19.43
C GLY A 202 21.16 -4.67 -18.08
N LYS A 203 20.75 -5.40 -17.04
CA LYS A 203 21.44 -5.46 -15.75
C LYS A 203 21.67 -6.92 -15.31
N GLU A 204 22.53 -7.59 -16.06
CA GLU A 204 23.00 -8.94 -15.75
C GLU A 204 23.68 -8.96 -14.36
N GLY A 205 23.25 -9.85 -13.48
CA GLY A 205 23.80 -10.00 -12.13
C GLY A 205 23.06 -9.25 -11.01
N LEU A 206 21.88 -8.69 -11.29
CA LEU A 206 21.01 -8.24 -10.22
C LEU A 206 20.34 -9.42 -9.52
N GLY A 207 20.23 -9.29 -8.20
CA GLY A 207 19.59 -10.29 -7.37
C GLY A 207 18.16 -10.60 -7.81
N GLU A 208 17.66 -11.68 -7.24
CA GLU A 208 16.31 -12.16 -7.43
C GLU A 208 15.27 -11.13 -6.95
N VAL A 209 14.21 -10.96 -7.74
CA VAL A 209 13.04 -10.16 -7.37
C VAL A 209 12.00 -11.10 -6.81
N VAL A 210 11.59 -10.88 -5.56
CA VAL A 210 10.58 -11.72 -4.91
C VAL A 210 9.21 -11.07 -5.06
N VAL A 211 8.25 -11.83 -5.59
CA VAL A 211 6.85 -11.45 -5.70
C VAL A 211 6.04 -12.34 -4.77
N GLU A 212 5.64 -11.78 -3.64
CA GLU A 212 4.78 -12.43 -2.66
C GLU A 212 3.32 -12.19 -3.03
N TRP A 213 2.59 -13.25 -3.34
CA TRP A 213 1.19 -13.21 -3.77
C TRP A 213 0.21 -13.50 -2.63
N SER A 214 -0.91 -12.79 -2.57
CA SER A 214 -2.00 -13.18 -1.66
C SER A 214 -2.72 -14.45 -2.12
N ASP A 215 -2.75 -14.69 -3.43
CA ASP A 215 -3.17 -15.94 -4.07
C ASP A 215 -2.16 -16.26 -5.17
N VAL A 216 -1.45 -17.38 -5.03
CA VAL A 216 -0.38 -17.78 -5.97
C VAL A 216 -0.95 -18.05 -7.37
N LEU A 217 -2.23 -18.42 -7.49
CA LEU A 217 -2.89 -18.65 -8.79
C LEU A 217 -2.99 -17.38 -9.62
N ASP A 218 -2.96 -16.20 -8.98
CA ASP A 218 -2.98 -14.94 -9.72
C ASP A 218 -1.73 -14.76 -10.59
N ALA A 219 -0.62 -15.47 -10.32
CA ALA A 219 0.57 -15.42 -11.15
C ALA A 219 0.34 -15.96 -12.58
N GLU A 220 -0.67 -16.81 -12.79
CA GLU A 220 -1.02 -17.40 -14.09
C GLU A 220 -1.61 -16.39 -15.09
N TYR A 221 -2.05 -15.22 -14.62
CA TYR A 221 -2.52 -14.16 -15.53
C TYR A 221 -1.42 -13.63 -16.44
N ALA A 222 -0.15 -13.78 -16.07
CA ALA A 222 0.99 -13.49 -16.93
C ALA A 222 1.41 -14.76 -17.69
N GLY A 223 1.53 -14.67 -19.01
CA GLY A 223 1.92 -15.81 -19.84
C GLY A 223 3.38 -16.23 -19.71
N GLU A 224 4.26 -15.31 -19.33
CA GLU A 224 5.70 -15.55 -19.16
C GLU A 224 6.24 -14.66 -18.04
N TRP A 225 7.11 -15.21 -17.20
CA TRP A 225 7.87 -14.50 -16.17
C TRP A 225 9.36 -14.56 -16.48
N SER A 226 10.11 -13.52 -16.13
CA SER A 226 11.57 -13.54 -16.27
C SER A 226 12.21 -14.46 -15.22
N GLU A 227 13.33 -15.11 -15.59
CA GLU A 227 14.00 -16.14 -14.77
C GLU A 227 14.45 -15.65 -13.39
N ASN A 228 14.60 -14.34 -13.23
CA ASN A 228 15.02 -13.68 -11.99
C ASN A 228 13.85 -13.35 -11.04
N VAL A 229 12.61 -13.75 -11.38
CA VAL A 229 11.44 -13.53 -10.54
C VAL A 229 11.11 -14.80 -9.79
N VAL A 230 11.12 -14.72 -8.46
CA VAL A 230 10.62 -15.79 -7.59
C VAL A 230 9.25 -15.43 -7.05
N HIS A 231 8.36 -16.42 -7.11
CA HIS A 231 7.03 -16.33 -6.54
C HIS A 231 7.01 -16.92 -5.14
N ASP A 232 6.43 -16.19 -4.21
CA ASP A 232 6.26 -16.63 -2.82
C ASP A 232 4.82 -16.33 -2.36
N THR A 233 4.45 -16.85 -1.19
CA THR A 233 3.14 -16.62 -0.58
C THR A 233 3.22 -15.43 0.36
N LEU A 234 2.34 -14.45 0.16
CA LEU A 234 2.23 -13.30 1.05
C LEU A 234 1.49 -13.71 2.33
N GLU A 235 2.22 -13.79 3.44
CA GLU A 235 1.62 -13.92 4.77
C GLU A 235 0.95 -12.61 5.18
N TYR A 236 -0.32 -12.43 4.78
CA TYR A 236 -1.12 -11.29 5.21
C TYR A 236 -2.25 -11.72 6.14
N ALA A 237 -2.20 -11.25 7.39
CA ALA A 237 -3.27 -11.47 8.35
C ALA A 237 -4.56 -10.78 7.87
N LYS A 238 -5.54 -11.56 7.39
CA LYS A 238 -6.90 -11.09 7.11
C LYS A 238 -7.40 -10.30 8.34
N ASN A 239 -7.73 -9.02 8.15
CA ASN A 239 -8.23 -8.05 9.16
C ASN A 239 -7.22 -7.31 10.06
N ASN A 240 -5.92 -7.27 9.76
CA ASN A 240 -4.92 -6.57 10.61
C ASN A 240 -4.93 -7.01 12.09
N ARG A 241 -5.64 -8.08 12.44
CA ARG A 241 -5.40 -8.80 13.68
C ARG A 241 -4.17 -9.61 13.40
N LYS A 242 -3.02 -9.18 13.94
CA LYS A 242 -1.99 -10.17 14.27
C LYS A 242 -2.72 -11.25 15.04
N TYR A 243 -2.84 -12.45 14.47
CA TYR A 243 -3.09 -13.62 15.29
C TYR A 243 -1.83 -13.73 16.15
N VAL A 244 -1.83 -13.02 17.28
CA VAL A 244 -1.07 -13.49 18.41
C VAL A 244 -1.77 -14.79 18.72
N ILE A 245 -1.24 -15.90 18.20
CA ILE A 245 -1.52 -17.21 18.72
C ILE A 245 -1.09 -17.07 20.17
N ARG A 246 -2.03 -16.72 21.05
CA ARG A 246 -1.84 -16.89 22.48
C ARG A 246 -1.81 -18.40 22.60
N ARG A 247 -0.63 -18.99 22.46
CA ARG A 247 -0.38 -20.38 22.82
C ARG A 247 -0.95 -20.49 24.23
N ARG A 248 -2.10 -21.14 24.35
CA ARG A 248 -2.61 -21.54 25.66
C ARG A 248 -1.73 -22.74 25.99
N PHE A 249 -0.50 -22.48 26.45
CA PHE A 249 0.29 -23.54 27.04
C PHE A 249 -0.53 -24.10 28.19
N PRO A 250 -0.72 -25.41 28.29
CA PRO A 250 -1.26 -26.01 29.50
C PRO A 250 -0.36 -25.59 30.65
N VAL A 251 -0.93 -24.91 31.61
CA VAL A 251 -0.24 -24.50 32.84
C VAL A 251 -0.64 -25.52 33.89
N ASP A 252 0.33 -26.03 34.65
CA ASP A 252 0.02 -26.89 35.80
C ASP A 252 -0.72 -26.09 36.91
N GLU A 253 -1.18 -26.78 37.96
CA GLU A 253 -1.87 -26.15 39.09
C GLU A 253 -0.98 -25.14 39.87
N GLU A 254 0.32 -25.14 39.60
CA GLU A 254 1.34 -24.30 40.24
C GLU A 254 1.77 -23.09 39.39
N GLY A 255 1.30 -22.99 38.14
CA GLY A 255 1.56 -21.85 37.28
C GLY A 255 2.76 -21.99 36.32
N ASN A 256 3.37 -23.16 36.22
CA ASN A 256 4.49 -23.42 35.31
C ASN A 256 4.00 -23.85 33.91
N GLU A 257 4.69 -23.32 32.89
CA GLU A 257 4.44 -23.68 31.49
C GLU A 257 4.98 -25.09 31.22
N LEU A 258 4.09 -26.03 30.91
CA LEU A 258 4.50 -27.38 30.48
C LEU A 258 5.07 -27.29 29.06
N GLU A 259 6.30 -27.77 28.86
CA GLU A 259 6.86 -27.96 27.52
C GLU A 259 5.99 -28.97 26.77
N ALA A 260 5.20 -28.49 25.81
CA ALA A 260 4.36 -29.36 24.99
C ALA A 260 5.25 -30.17 24.05
N ASP A 261 5.07 -31.49 24.07
CA ASP A 261 5.77 -32.42 23.20
C ASP A 261 5.54 -32.03 21.72
N SER A 262 6.61 -32.03 20.93
CA SER A 262 6.62 -31.58 19.53
C SER A 262 5.57 -32.28 18.64
N GLU A 263 5.15 -33.48 19.02
CA GLU A 263 4.18 -34.30 18.30
C GLU A 263 2.74 -33.75 18.40
N GLU A 264 2.37 -33.12 19.52
CA GLU A 264 1.03 -32.51 19.70
C GLU A 264 0.87 -31.23 18.87
N ILE A 265 1.95 -30.47 18.72
CA ILE A 265 1.98 -29.25 17.91
C ILE A 265 1.79 -29.60 16.43
N GLU A 266 2.43 -30.66 15.95
CA GLU A 266 2.30 -31.12 14.56
C GLU A 266 0.90 -31.67 14.27
N ALA A 267 0.30 -32.39 15.23
CA ALA A 267 -1.06 -32.92 15.11
C ALA A 267 -2.12 -31.81 15.07
N LEU A 268 -1.96 -30.74 15.86
CA LEU A 268 -2.86 -29.57 15.84
C LEU A 268 -2.73 -28.75 14.55
N SER A 269 -1.52 -28.63 13.99
CA SER A 269 -1.31 -27.96 12.69
C SER A 269 -2.05 -28.69 11.56
N LYS A 270 -1.93 -30.03 11.51
CA LYS A 270 -2.64 -30.86 10.51
C LYS A 270 -4.16 -30.82 10.64
N LYS A 271 -4.70 -30.53 11.83
CA LYS A 271 -6.14 -30.47 12.08
C LYS A 271 -6.80 -29.14 11.69
N ILE A 272 -6.00 -28.11 11.45
CA ILE A 272 -6.46 -26.78 11.02
C ILE A 272 -6.41 -26.64 9.49
N GLU A 273 -5.59 -27.45 8.81
CA GLU A 273 -5.47 -27.49 7.35
C GLU A 273 -6.51 -28.40 6.65
N ALA A 274 -7.32 -29.14 7.41
CA ALA A 274 -8.43 -29.98 6.92
C ALA A 274 -9.79 -29.31 7.14
#